data_AF-A0A356C008-F1
#
_entry.id   AF-A0A356C008-F1
#
_cell.length_a   1.000
_cell.length_b   1.000
_cell.length_c   1.000
_cell.angle_alpha   90.00
_cell.angle_beta   90.00
_cell.angle_gamma   90.00
#
_symmetry.space_group_name_H-M   'P 1'
#
loop_
_entity.id
_entity.type
_entity.pdbx_description
1 polymer ?
#
loop_
_entity_poly.entity_id
_entity_poly.type
_entity_poly.pdbx_seq_one_letter_code
_entity_poly.pdbx_strand_id
1 'polypeptide(L)' 'MNRKRILRILVLAFLGAFLLGSSMVCSAEEEKVIVILPESVNVQGPELLLGNIAEITGPEEMVSKVAAINTGAAPISG' A
#
# COMPACT_ATOMS: atom_id res chain seq x y z
N MET A 1 -10.39 53.22 -9.20
CA MET A 1 -10.53 51.82 -8.71
C MET A 1 -9.99 51.74 -7.28
N ASN A 2 -10.82 51.36 -6.31
CA ASN A 2 -10.50 51.53 -4.89
C ASN A 2 -9.48 50.46 -4.43
N ARG A 3 -8.39 50.84 -3.77
CA ARG A 3 -7.32 49.93 -3.28
C ARG A 3 -7.89 48.72 -2.50
N LYS A 4 -8.99 48.91 -1.77
CA LYS A 4 -9.71 47.85 -1.05
C LYS A 4 -10.32 46.77 -1.97
N ARG A 5 -10.73 47.12 -3.19
CA ARG A 5 -11.27 46.15 -4.17
C ARG A 5 -10.15 45.29 -4.77
N ILE A 6 -8.99 45.88 -5.05
CA ILE A 6 -7.83 45.17 -5.59
C ILE A 6 -7.31 44.14 -4.59
N LEU A 7 -7.21 44.53 -3.31
CA LEU A 7 -6.79 43.63 -2.24
C LEU A 7 -7.73 42.43 -2.10
N ARG A 8 -9.06 42.65 -2.20
CA ARG A 8 -10.05 41.56 -2.15
C ARG A 8 -9.91 40.59 -3.32
N ILE A 9 -9.68 41.10 -4.53
CA ILE A 9 -9.49 40.26 -5.72
C ILE A 9 -8.23 39.41 -5.59
N LEU A 10 -7.15 39.98 -5.07
CA LEU A 10 -5.89 39.26 -4.82
C LEU A 10 -6.07 38.12 -3.81
N VAL A 11 -6.75 38.39 -2.69
CA VAL A 11 -7.02 37.36 -1.66
C VAL A 11 -7.88 36.23 -2.22
N LEU A 12 -8.92 36.55 -2.99
CA LEU A 12 -9.78 35.55 -3.63
C LEU A 12 -9.01 34.71 -4.67
N ALA A 13 -8.14 35.34 -5.45
CA ALA A 13 -7.31 34.64 -6.42
C ALA A 13 -6.31 33.69 -5.74
N PHE A 14 -5.70 34.12 -4.64
CA PHE A 14 -4.74 33.32 -3.88
C PHE A 14 -5.43 32.13 -3.20
N LEU A 15 -6.62 32.34 -2.63
CA LEU A 15 -7.43 31.27 -2.04
C LEU A 15 -7.88 30.24 -3.08
N GLY A 16 -8.28 30.71 -4.27
CA GLY A 16 -8.63 29.84 -5.39
C GLY A 16 -7.44 29.00 -5.87
N ALA A 17 -6.26 29.60 -5.99
CA ALA A 17 -5.04 28.88 -6.37
C ALA A 17 -4.62 27.85 -5.30
N PHE A 18 -4.79 28.17 -4.02
CA PHE A 18 -4.49 27.25 -2.93
C PHE A 18 -5.41 26.02 -2.93
N LEU A 19 -6.71 26.22 -3.15
CA LEU A 19 -7.70 25.14 -3.23
C LEU A 19 -7.52 24.25 -4.47
N LEU A 20 -7.06 24.80 -5.59
CA LEU A 20 -6.83 24.06 -6.82
C LEU A 20 -5.45 23.38 -6.87
N GLY A 21 -4.46 23.89 -6.13
CA GLY A 21 -3.12 23.32 -6.03
C GLY A 21 -3.01 22.15 -5.04
N SER A 22 -4.02 21.95 -4.19
CA SER A 22 -4.13 20.82 -3.26
C SER A 22 -4.81 19.60 -3.88
N SER A 23 -4.62 19.34 -5.18
CA SER A 23 -4.70 17.97 -5.65
C SER A 23 -3.54 17.23 -4.99
N MET A 24 -3.76 16.75 -3.76
CA MET A 24 -3.05 15.62 -3.21
C MET A 24 -3.13 14.56 -4.30
N VAL A 25 -2.05 14.44 -5.06
CA VAL A 25 -1.72 13.22 -5.76
C VAL A 25 -1.45 12.23 -4.64
N CYS A 26 -2.53 11.69 -4.05
CA CYS A 26 -2.49 10.34 -3.56
C CYS A 26 -2.15 9.53 -4.79
N SER A 27 -0.85 9.36 -5.03
CA SER A 27 -0.37 8.19 -5.72
C SER A 27 -1.04 7.07 -4.96
N ALA A 28 -2.04 6.44 -5.57
CA ALA A 28 -2.57 5.20 -5.06
C ALA A 28 -1.35 4.29 -5.03
N GLU A 29 -0.72 4.17 -3.86
CA GLU A 29 0.29 3.14 -3.62
C GLU A 29 -0.37 1.87 -4.10
N GLU A 30 0.19 1.26 -5.15
CA GLU A 30 -0.43 0.12 -5.80
C GLU A 30 -0.79 -0.88 -4.71
N GLU A 31 -2.11 -1.07 -4.52
CA GLU A 31 -2.67 -1.95 -3.50
C GLU A 31 -2.52 -3.40 -3.97
N LYS A 32 -1.28 -3.77 -4.28
CA LYS A 32 -0.87 -5.01 -4.88
C LYS A 32 0.17 -5.65 -3.98
N VAL A 33 -0.07 -6.91 -3.68
CA VAL A 33 0.91 -7.78 -3.03
C VAL A 33 1.56 -8.61 -4.12
N ILE A 34 2.89 -8.61 -4.14
CA ILE A 34 3.69 -9.48 -5.00
C ILE A 34 4.17 -10.63 -4.14
N VAL A 35 3.87 -11.85 -4.58
CA VAL A 35 4.24 -13.09 -3.91
C VAL A 35 5.18 -13.86 -4.84
N ILE A 36 6.41 -14.08 -4.39
CA ILE A 36 7.42 -14.84 -5.13
C ILE A 36 7.56 -16.19 -4.44
N LEU A 37 7.08 -17.25 -5.10
CA LEU A 37 7.29 -18.62 -4.64
C LEU A 37 8.60 -19.17 -5.24
N PRO A 38 9.52 -19.67 -4.39
CA PRO A 38 10.66 -20.44 -4.85
C PRO A 38 10.19 -21.80 -5.39
N GLU A 39 11.00 -22.42 -6.23
CA GLU A 39 10.73 -23.74 -6.82
C GLU A 39 10.58 -24.84 -5.74
N SER A 40 11.36 -24.75 -4.66
CA SER A 40 11.30 -25.67 -3.54
C SER A 40 11.60 -24.94 -2.24
N VAL A 41 10.92 -25.33 -1.17
CA VAL A 41 11.15 -24.81 0.18
C VAL A 41 11.09 -25.95 1.18
N ASN A 42 12.00 -25.93 2.16
CA ASN A 42 11.99 -26.87 3.26
C ASN A 42 11.22 -26.27 4.44
N VAL A 43 10.09 -26.87 4.78
CA VAL A 43 9.20 -26.42 5.85
C VAL A 43 9.04 -27.52 6.89
N GLN A 44 9.19 -27.16 8.16
CA GLN A 44 9.04 -28.06 9.30
C GLN A 44 7.87 -27.58 10.14
N GLY A 45 6.91 -28.46 10.39
CA GLY A 45 5.76 -28.17 11.23
C GLY A 45 4.49 -28.84 10.73
N PRO A 46 3.36 -28.65 11.42
CA PRO A 46 2.06 -29.17 11.00
C PRO A 46 1.38 -28.31 9.92
N GLU A 47 1.71 -27.01 9.85
CA GLU A 47 1.04 -26.04 8.98
C GLU A 47 2.01 -25.40 7.99
N LEU A 48 1.52 -25.11 6.78
CA LEU A 48 2.28 -24.49 5.71
C LEU A 48 1.75 -23.07 5.47
N LEU A 49 2.35 -22.08 6.13
CA LEU A 49 1.97 -20.66 5.98
C LEU A 49 2.69 -20.03 4.79
N LEU A 50 1.97 -19.18 4.05
CA LEU A 50 2.49 -18.51 2.85
C LEU A 50 3.71 -17.64 3.16
N GLY A 51 3.73 -16.97 4.32
CA GLY A 51 4.88 -16.16 4.76
C GLY A 51 6.14 -16.97 5.07
N ASN A 52 6.01 -18.29 5.29
CA ASN A 52 7.17 -19.17 5.53
C ASN A 52 7.74 -19.73 4.22
N ILE A 53 6.97 -19.67 3.13
CA ILE A 53 7.30 -20.32 1.86
C ILE A 53 7.50 -19.36 0.69
N ALA A 54 7.16 -18.08 0.85
CA ALA A 54 7.23 -17.10 -0.22
C ALA A 54 7.84 -15.78 0.28
N GLU A 55 8.47 -15.06 -0.64
CA GLU A 55 8.85 -13.66 -0.42
C GLU A 55 7.64 -12.78 -0.79
N ILE A 56 7.18 -11.99 0.18
CA ILE A 56 5.96 -11.18 0.05
C ILE A 56 6.35 -9.71 0.14
N THR A 57 6.03 -8.94 -0.90
CA THR A 57 6.30 -7.50 -0.96
C THR A 57 5.03 -6.72 -1.27
N GLY A 58 4.89 -5.54 -0.67
CA GLY A 58 3.70 -4.69 -0.79
C GLY A 58 3.45 -3.87 0.48
N PRO A 59 2.28 -3.23 0.60
CA PRO A 59 1.90 -2.48 1.80
C PRO A 59 1.89 -3.36 3.06
N GLU A 60 2.49 -2.86 4.15
CA GLU A 60 2.75 -3.63 5.40
C GLU A 60 1.49 -4.30 5.98
N GLU A 61 0.36 -3.60 5.92
CA GLU A 61 -0.92 -4.11 6.41
C GLU A 61 -1.41 -5.33 5.59
N MET A 62 -1.16 -5.32 4.28
CA MET A 62 -1.53 -6.43 3.40
C MET A 62 -0.53 -7.58 3.48
N VAL A 63 0.77 -7.29 3.56
CA VAL A 63 1.82 -8.30 3.70
C VAL A 63 1.55 -9.18 4.92
N SER A 64 1.18 -8.57 6.05
CA SER A 64 0.86 -9.29 7.28
C SER A 64 -0.34 -10.23 7.11
N LYS A 65 -1.38 -9.78 6.40
CA LYS A 65 -2.58 -10.59 6.11
C LYS A 65 -2.28 -11.74 5.16
N VAL A 66 -1.47 -11.50 4.13
CA VAL A 66 -1.10 -12.50 3.12
C VAL A 66 -0.12 -13.53 3.69
N ALA A 67 0.81 -13.13 4.53
CA ALA A 67 1.77 -14.02 5.19
C ALA A 67 1.08 -15.07 6.09
N ALA A 68 -0.04 -14.71 6.73
CA ALA A 68 -0.80 -15.59 7.61
C ALA A 68 -1.69 -16.61 6.88
N ILE A 69 -1.75 -16.57 5.53
CA ILE A 69 -2.55 -17.51 4.76
C ILE A 69 -1.98 -18.92 4.93
N ASN A 70 -2.81 -19.83 5.43
CA ASN A 70 -2.51 -21.26 5.45
C ASN A 70 -2.73 -21.83 4.03
N THR A 71 -1.69 -22.45 3.49
CA THR A 71 -1.66 -23.01 2.13
C THR A 71 -1.78 -24.54 2.12
N GLY A 72 -2.02 -25.15 3.29
CA GLY A 72 -2.24 -26.57 3.47
C GLY A 72 -1.50 -27.14 4.68
N ALA A 73 -1.53 -28.47 4.78
CA ALA A 73 -0.71 -29.19 5.74
C ALA A 73 0.73 -29.31 5.21
N ALA A 74 1.71 -29.04 6.07
CA ALA A 74 3.09 -29.28 5.71
C ALA A 74 3.36 -30.79 5.57
N PRO A 75 4.29 -31.21 4.71
CA PRO A 75 4.56 -32.63 4.47
C PRO A 75 4.90 -33.33 5.78
N ILE A 76 4.14 -34.38 6.09
CA ILE A 76 4.41 -35.23 7.25
C ILE A 76 5.66 -36.03 6.89
N SER A 77 6.76 -35.83 7.64
CA SER A 77 7.92 -36.71 7.54
C SER A 77 7.48 -38.10 8.00
N GLY A 78 7.33 -39.02 7.05
CA GLY A 78 7.07 -40.44 7.26
C GLY A 78 8.29 -41.27 6.88
#